data_AF-A0A943FT57-F1
#
_entry.id   AF-A0A943FT57-F1
#
_cell.length_a   1.000
_cell.length_b   1.000
_cell.length_c   1.000
_cell.angle_alpha   90.00
_cell.angle_beta   90.00
_cell.angle_gamma   90.00
#
_symmetry.space_group_name_H-M   'P 1'
#
loop_
_entity.id
_entity.type
_entity.pdbx_description
1 polymer ?
#
loop_
_entity_poly.entity_id
_entity_poly.type
_entity_poly.pdbx_seq_one_letter_code
_entity_poly.pdbx_strand_id
1 'polypeptide(L)'
;MKNKKEKIIVYVCLLILCISVGYAALSTTLNITGVSNIKSAKWDVHFDNLKVNNDSVTATSPAVIDATKTAVNYSVSLLKPGDSYSFTVDVVNSGTIDAMVSVVSNTGLSDEQKKYVSYSVTYSNGLEVNTKDSLNAGDKRKLKVEVRYRTDLSASDLPNEDKLLDLTFKVTYVQADDSKNDVVTGSIMNNDGTGNYHSDTYKSKITKIVTSNKLVVPNNVVEKWDVSKNQDESVMAYAEDDGNGGYVVTICSDGKIYLEGSYGGFFSNFSALTSMDLSDFDTKNVVSMNGLFASCVSLTELSLNSFDTSNVTDMNSMFGGCNNLISIDLSSFKTSKLTSITAMFAGCINLTSINFKNATFDNVTSYGGAFSGCSKLAKIIVKDTAAKNFISGKVSGVDVSIA
;
A
#
# COMPACT_ATOMS: atom_id res chain seq x y z
N MET A 1 -27.90 -68.78 28.08
CA MET A 1 -26.95 -68.03 27.22
C MET A 1 -27.54 -67.51 25.89
N LYS A 2 -28.84 -67.68 25.58
CA LYS A 2 -29.44 -67.16 24.32
C LYS A 2 -29.84 -65.66 24.38
N ASN A 3 -30.39 -65.16 25.49
CA ASN A 3 -30.87 -63.76 25.59
C ASN A 3 -29.81 -62.64 25.66
N LYS A 4 -28.52 -62.95 25.85
CA LYS A 4 -27.45 -61.93 25.90
C LYS A 4 -26.93 -61.57 24.51
N LYS A 5 -26.92 -62.54 23.58
CA LYS A 5 -26.48 -62.33 22.19
C LYS A 5 -27.52 -61.56 21.37
N GLU A 6 -28.80 -61.80 21.59
CA GLU A 6 -29.88 -61.07 20.89
C GLU A 6 -29.93 -59.58 21.28
N LYS A 7 -29.75 -59.24 22.57
CA LYS A 7 -29.69 -57.83 22.99
C LYS A 7 -28.49 -57.08 22.40
N ILE A 8 -27.33 -57.73 22.31
CA ILE A 8 -26.12 -57.13 21.71
C ILE A 8 -26.33 -56.89 20.20
N ILE A 9 -26.98 -57.83 19.49
CA ILE A 9 -27.28 -57.67 18.07
C ILE A 9 -28.25 -56.49 17.85
N VAL A 10 -29.27 -56.32 18.70
CA VAL A 10 -30.21 -55.19 18.61
C VAL A 10 -29.50 -53.85 18.87
N TYR A 11 -28.61 -53.76 19.86
CA TYR A 11 -27.85 -52.53 20.12
C TYR A 11 -26.85 -52.19 19.01
N VAL A 12 -26.19 -53.18 18.42
CA VAL A 12 -25.28 -52.99 17.27
C VAL A 12 -26.07 -52.54 16.04
N CYS A 13 -27.23 -53.12 15.78
CA CYS A 13 -28.11 -52.68 14.69
C CYS A 13 -28.65 -51.25 14.90
N LEU A 14 -29.01 -50.87 16.13
CA LEU A 14 -29.46 -49.50 16.47
C LEU A 14 -28.32 -48.47 16.34
N LEU A 15 -27.08 -48.83 16.72
CA LEU A 15 -25.91 -47.96 16.52
C LEU A 15 -25.59 -47.76 15.04
N ILE A 16 -25.68 -48.81 14.22
CA ILE A 16 -25.47 -48.72 12.76
C ILE A 16 -26.59 -47.89 12.09
N LEU A 17 -27.84 -48.00 12.57
CA LEU A 17 -28.96 -47.17 12.11
C LEU A 17 -28.80 -45.69 12.49
N CYS A 18 -28.33 -45.39 13.71
CA CYS A 18 -28.07 -44.00 14.12
C CYS A 18 -26.88 -43.37 13.39
N ILE A 19 -25.83 -44.15 13.08
CA ILE A 19 -24.66 -43.68 12.30
C ILE A 19 -25.05 -43.44 10.83
N SER A 20 -25.91 -44.29 10.25
CA SER A 20 -26.36 -44.15 8.86
C SER A 20 -27.38 -43.02 8.64
N VAL A 21 -28.29 -42.78 9.59
CA VAL A 21 -29.21 -41.62 9.55
C VAL A 21 -28.46 -40.31 9.78
N GLY A 22 -27.43 -40.31 10.65
CA GLY A 22 -26.53 -39.16 10.84
C GLY A 22 -25.72 -38.83 9.58
N TYR A 23 -25.28 -39.86 8.83
CA TYR A 23 -24.54 -39.66 7.58
C TYR A 23 -25.44 -39.16 6.43
N ALA A 24 -26.69 -39.64 6.35
CA ALA A 24 -27.65 -39.19 5.34
C ALA A 24 -28.19 -37.78 5.59
N ALA A 25 -28.27 -37.34 6.86
CA ALA A 25 -28.65 -35.97 7.22
C ALA A 25 -27.50 -34.95 7.05
N LEU A 26 -26.23 -35.41 7.01
CA LEU A 26 -25.05 -34.56 6.76
C LEU A 26 -24.56 -34.60 5.30
N SER A 27 -25.09 -35.48 4.45
CA SER A 27 -24.72 -35.56 3.02
C SER A 27 -25.80 -35.01 2.09
N THR A 28 -26.58 -34.03 2.53
CA THR A 28 -27.35 -33.24 1.55
C THR A 28 -26.35 -32.60 0.60
N THR A 29 -26.30 -33.12 -0.63
CA THR A 29 -25.55 -32.51 -1.71
C THR A 29 -26.07 -31.09 -1.84
N LEU A 30 -25.21 -30.10 -1.63
CA LEU A 30 -25.53 -28.72 -1.96
C LEU A 30 -25.70 -28.66 -3.48
N ASN A 31 -26.93 -28.85 -3.94
CA ASN A 31 -27.31 -28.67 -5.33
C ASN A 31 -27.29 -27.16 -5.61
N ILE A 32 -26.09 -26.62 -5.90
CA ILE A 32 -25.97 -25.30 -6.51
C ILE A 32 -26.48 -25.44 -7.95
N THR A 33 -27.78 -25.22 -8.13
CA THR A 33 -28.41 -25.08 -9.45
C THR A 33 -28.40 -23.63 -9.93
N GLY A 34 -27.67 -22.76 -9.25
CA GLY A 34 -27.38 -21.43 -9.73
C GLY A 34 -26.34 -21.50 -10.83
N VAL A 35 -26.73 -21.18 -12.06
CA VAL A 35 -25.77 -20.73 -13.05
C VAL A 35 -25.14 -19.47 -12.45
N SER A 36 -23.91 -19.56 -11.98
CA SER A 36 -23.11 -18.36 -11.75
C SER A 36 -22.94 -17.72 -13.12
N ASN A 37 -23.77 -16.72 -13.43
CA ASN A 37 -23.39 -15.72 -14.41
C ASN A 37 -22.17 -15.01 -13.80
N ILE A 38 -20.97 -15.58 -13.99
CA ILE A 38 -19.73 -14.81 -13.84
C ILE A 38 -19.93 -13.68 -14.84
N LYS A 39 -20.25 -12.49 -14.35
CA LYS A 39 -20.37 -11.31 -15.20
C LYS A 39 -19.01 -11.11 -15.87
N SER A 40 -18.90 -11.60 -17.11
CA SER A 40 -18.05 -11.10 -18.16
C SER A 40 -16.68 -10.56 -17.70
N ALA A 41 -15.83 -11.41 -17.12
CA ALA A 41 -14.45 -11.04 -16.89
C ALA A 41 -13.78 -10.86 -18.27
N LYS A 42 -13.41 -9.62 -18.62
CA LYS A 42 -12.84 -9.26 -19.93
C LYS A 42 -11.36 -8.94 -19.76
N TRP A 43 -10.49 -9.66 -20.46
CA TRP A 43 -9.09 -9.30 -20.61
C TRP A 43 -8.91 -8.42 -21.84
N ASP A 44 -8.35 -7.22 -21.66
CA ASP A 44 -8.12 -6.27 -22.75
C ASP A 44 -6.99 -5.31 -22.37
N VAL A 45 -5.76 -5.83 -22.39
CA VAL A 45 -4.54 -5.05 -22.22
C VAL A 45 -3.87 -4.86 -23.57
N HIS A 46 -3.68 -3.62 -24.00
CA HIS A 46 -3.14 -3.30 -25.32
C HIS A 46 -2.37 -1.98 -25.36
N PHE A 47 -1.54 -1.80 -26.38
CA PHE A 47 -0.86 -0.55 -26.67
C PHE A 47 -1.74 0.41 -27.47
N ASP A 48 -1.65 1.70 -27.15
CA ASP A 48 -2.30 2.79 -27.86
C ASP A 48 -1.45 4.08 -27.85
N ASN A 49 -1.87 5.10 -28.59
CA ASN A 49 -1.28 6.46 -28.57
C ASN A 49 0.26 6.52 -28.71
N LEU A 50 0.84 5.71 -29.61
CA LEU A 50 2.27 5.75 -29.91
C LEU A 50 2.70 7.13 -30.45
N LYS A 51 3.75 7.69 -29.88
CA LYS A 51 4.40 8.93 -30.33
C LYS A 51 5.91 8.74 -30.37
N VAL A 52 6.50 8.95 -31.53
CA VAL A 52 7.96 8.96 -31.69
C VAL A 52 8.52 10.27 -31.15
N ASN A 53 9.58 10.17 -30.34
CA ASN A 53 10.34 11.34 -29.92
C ASN A 53 11.53 11.47 -30.88
N ASN A 54 11.75 12.68 -31.41
CA ASN A 54 12.94 12.93 -32.21
C ASN A 54 14.13 13.19 -31.28
N ASP A 55 14.87 12.14 -30.94
CA ASP A 55 16.12 12.21 -30.18
C ASP A 55 17.32 12.52 -31.10
N SER A 56 18.51 12.00 -30.78
CA SER A 56 19.76 12.25 -31.52
C SER A 56 19.84 11.53 -32.87
N VAL A 57 19.05 10.47 -33.08
CA VAL A 57 18.94 9.79 -34.38
C VAL A 57 17.49 9.57 -34.80
N THR A 58 17.25 9.52 -36.11
CA THR A 58 15.97 9.12 -36.69
C THR A 58 15.94 7.62 -36.94
N ALA A 59 14.79 6.99 -36.70
CA ALA A 59 14.60 5.58 -37.05
C ALA A 59 14.68 5.33 -38.55
N THR A 60 15.27 4.19 -38.93
CA THR A 60 15.27 3.67 -40.30
C THR A 60 13.92 3.04 -40.66
N SER A 61 13.23 2.49 -39.66
CA SER A 61 11.81 2.14 -39.72
C SER A 61 11.12 2.71 -38.47
N PRO A 62 10.18 3.68 -38.61
CA PRO A 62 9.51 4.31 -37.48
C PRO A 62 8.86 3.28 -36.54
N ALA A 63 8.70 3.65 -35.28
CA ALA A 63 7.97 2.80 -34.34
C ALA A 63 6.50 2.64 -34.79
N VAL A 64 6.02 1.39 -34.81
CA VAL A 64 4.64 1.05 -35.17
C VAL A 64 4.09 -0.01 -34.22
N ILE A 65 2.87 0.20 -33.72
CA ILE A 65 2.12 -0.81 -32.94
C ILE A 65 1.68 -1.93 -33.90
N ASP A 66 1.91 -3.19 -33.52
CA ASP A 66 1.49 -4.34 -34.31
C ASP A 66 -0.04 -4.49 -34.40
N ALA A 67 -0.52 -5.30 -35.35
CA ALA A 67 -1.96 -5.46 -35.57
C ALA A 67 -2.71 -6.03 -34.35
N THR A 68 -2.03 -6.78 -33.49
CA THR A 68 -2.57 -7.33 -32.24
C THR A 68 -2.50 -6.35 -31.06
N LYS A 69 -1.86 -5.18 -31.24
CA LYS A 69 -1.61 -4.15 -30.22
C LYS A 69 -0.85 -4.66 -28.99
N THR A 70 0.00 -5.66 -29.17
CA THR A 70 0.79 -6.32 -28.11
C THR A 70 2.28 -6.04 -28.21
N ALA A 71 2.73 -5.44 -29.30
CA ALA A 71 4.12 -5.10 -29.52
C ALA A 71 4.28 -3.78 -30.27
N VAL A 72 5.45 -3.16 -30.12
CA VAL A 72 5.90 -2.03 -30.94
C VAL A 72 7.17 -2.44 -31.68
N ASN A 73 7.13 -2.41 -33.01
CA ASN A 73 8.26 -2.75 -33.87
C ASN A 73 8.92 -1.47 -34.41
N TYR A 74 10.25 -1.45 -34.47
CA TYR A 74 11.03 -0.30 -34.94
C TYR A 74 12.44 -0.74 -35.36
N SER A 75 13.07 0.03 -36.25
CA SER A 75 14.46 -0.19 -36.66
C SER A 75 15.28 1.08 -36.53
N VAL A 76 16.50 0.96 -36.01
CA VAL A 76 17.41 2.11 -35.79
C VAL A 76 18.85 1.76 -36.15
N SER A 77 19.63 2.78 -36.48
CA SER A 77 21.09 2.71 -36.59
C SER A 77 21.70 3.71 -35.60
N LEU A 78 22.49 3.21 -34.66
CA LEU A 78 23.20 4.02 -33.66
C LEU A 78 24.68 3.99 -34.04
N LEU A 79 25.23 5.11 -34.52
CA LEU A 79 26.54 5.14 -35.18
C LEU A 79 27.69 5.48 -34.23
N LYS A 80 27.40 6.18 -33.12
CA LYS A 80 28.42 6.57 -32.15
C LYS A 80 27.91 6.54 -30.70
N PRO A 81 28.82 6.38 -29.72
CA PRO A 81 28.49 6.53 -28.30
C PRO A 81 27.69 7.81 -28.03
N GLY A 82 26.56 7.66 -27.33
CA GLY A 82 25.62 8.75 -27.02
C GLY A 82 24.46 8.89 -28.01
N ASP A 83 24.50 8.27 -29.20
CA ASP A 83 23.33 8.18 -30.07
C ASP A 83 22.20 7.43 -29.37
N SER A 84 20.97 7.90 -29.53
CA SER A 84 19.79 7.32 -28.89
C SER A 84 18.53 7.54 -29.70
N TYR A 85 17.60 6.62 -29.54
CA TYR A 85 16.26 6.70 -30.10
C TYR A 85 15.24 6.30 -29.04
N SER A 86 14.15 7.07 -28.95
CA SER A 86 13.06 6.81 -28.03
C SER A 86 11.70 7.10 -28.63
N PHE A 87 10.70 6.47 -28.03
CA PHE A 87 9.30 6.75 -28.30
C PHE A 87 8.50 6.59 -27.00
N THR A 88 7.30 7.13 -27.02
CA THR A 88 6.32 6.91 -25.96
C THR A 88 5.13 6.14 -26.48
N VAL A 89 4.57 5.25 -25.66
CA VAL A 89 3.38 4.47 -25.98
C VAL A 89 2.53 4.35 -24.72
N ASP A 90 1.21 4.43 -24.86
CA ASP A 90 0.30 4.15 -23.76
C ASP A 90 0.04 2.65 -23.70
N VAL A 91 0.09 2.06 -22.51
CA VAL A 91 -0.51 0.75 -22.23
C VAL A 91 -1.86 0.98 -21.54
N VAL A 92 -2.90 0.35 -22.05
CA VAL A 92 -4.28 0.54 -21.63
C VAL A 92 -4.86 -0.80 -21.18
N ASN A 93 -5.47 -0.85 -20.00
CA ASN A 93 -6.32 -1.96 -19.58
C ASN A 93 -7.79 -1.56 -19.75
N SER A 94 -8.37 -1.87 -20.91
CA SER A 94 -9.80 -1.68 -21.21
C SER A 94 -10.65 -2.91 -20.80
N GLY A 95 -10.07 -3.78 -19.98
CA GLY A 95 -10.71 -4.97 -19.44
C GLY A 95 -11.48 -4.69 -18.16
N THR A 96 -11.94 -5.77 -17.53
CA THR A 96 -12.57 -5.75 -16.20
C THR A 96 -11.76 -6.52 -15.17
N ILE A 97 -10.54 -6.92 -15.52
CA ILE A 97 -9.62 -7.70 -14.68
C ILE A 97 -8.35 -6.87 -14.51
N ASP A 98 -7.92 -6.70 -13.27
CA ASP A 98 -6.64 -6.06 -12.97
C ASP A 98 -5.49 -6.89 -13.55
N ALA A 99 -4.50 -6.22 -14.11
CA ALA A 99 -3.34 -6.84 -14.73
C ALA A 99 -2.07 -6.49 -13.96
N MET A 100 -1.03 -7.30 -14.12
CA MET A 100 0.31 -6.96 -13.68
C MET A 100 1.34 -7.31 -14.76
N VAL A 101 2.44 -6.57 -14.80
CA VAL A 101 3.56 -6.84 -15.70
C VAL A 101 4.17 -8.20 -15.34
N SER A 102 4.27 -9.11 -16.30
CA SER A 102 4.97 -10.39 -16.15
C SER A 102 6.40 -10.31 -16.66
N VAL A 103 6.59 -9.68 -17.83
CA VAL A 103 7.88 -9.62 -18.53
C VAL A 103 7.95 -8.34 -19.34
N VAL A 104 9.06 -7.62 -19.25
CA VAL A 104 9.44 -6.54 -20.16
C VAL A 104 10.57 -7.05 -21.03
N SER A 105 10.42 -6.99 -22.36
CA SER A 105 11.45 -7.53 -23.27
C SER A 105 11.64 -6.68 -24.52
N ASN A 106 12.90 -6.66 -24.97
CA ASN A 106 13.27 -6.26 -26.31
C ASN A 106 13.83 -7.49 -27.04
N THR A 107 13.05 -8.06 -27.97
CA THR A 107 13.40 -9.34 -28.58
C THR A 107 14.42 -9.25 -29.72
N GLY A 108 14.87 -8.05 -30.08
CA GLY A 108 15.81 -7.82 -31.18
C GLY A 108 17.30 -7.71 -30.78
N LEU A 109 17.62 -7.62 -29.49
CA LEU A 109 19.02 -7.48 -29.03
C LEU A 109 19.68 -8.84 -28.77
N SER A 110 20.68 -9.17 -29.58
CA SER A 110 21.62 -10.27 -29.31
C SER A 110 22.52 -9.96 -28.11
N ASP A 111 23.12 -10.99 -27.51
CA ASP A 111 24.04 -10.81 -26.37
C ASP A 111 25.28 -9.98 -26.73
N GLU A 112 25.68 -9.98 -28.00
CA GLU A 112 26.75 -9.11 -28.49
C GLU A 112 26.31 -7.65 -28.49
N GLN A 113 25.08 -7.35 -28.95
CA GLN A 113 24.54 -5.99 -28.99
C GLN A 113 24.33 -5.39 -27.60
N LYS A 114 23.95 -6.21 -26.62
CA LYS A 114 23.78 -5.80 -25.22
C LYS A 114 25.08 -5.29 -24.57
N LYS A 115 26.25 -5.57 -25.16
CA LYS A 115 27.53 -5.05 -24.63
C LYS A 115 27.66 -3.54 -24.81
N TYR A 116 27.24 -3.01 -25.97
CA TYR A 116 27.42 -1.61 -26.35
C TYR A 116 26.13 -0.78 -26.40
N VAL A 117 24.96 -1.43 -26.31
CA VAL A 117 23.65 -0.75 -26.27
C VAL A 117 23.00 -0.94 -24.91
N SER A 118 22.48 0.15 -24.33
CA SER A 118 21.56 0.11 -23.20
C SER A 118 20.12 0.24 -23.68
N TYR A 119 19.22 -0.49 -23.05
CA TYR A 119 17.79 -0.45 -23.30
C TYR A 119 17.06 -0.16 -21.98
N SER A 120 16.16 0.81 -21.99
CA SER A 120 15.34 1.15 -20.82
C SER A 120 13.88 1.34 -21.20
N VAL A 121 13.00 0.97 -20.27
CA VAL A 121 11.57 1.24 -20.34
C VAL A 121 11.20 1.90 -19.04
N THR A 122 10.68 3.12 -19.13
CA THR A 122 10.32 3.92 -17.96
C THR A 122 8.89 4.40 -18.07
N TYR A 123 8.24 4.62 -16.93
CA TYR A 123 6.96 5.35 -16.90
C TYR A 123 7.19 6.85 -17.11
N SER A 124 6.11 7.61 -17.25
CA SER A 124 6.15 9.08 -17.37
C SER A 124 6.81 9.79 -16.18
N ASN A 125 6.91 9.14 -15.01
CA ASN A 125 7.60 9.65 -13.82
C ASN A 125 9.10 9.28 -13.79
N GLY A 126 9.62 8.58 -14.81
CA GLY A 126 11.02 8.20 -14.92
C GLY A 126 11.42 6.89 -14.23
N LEU A 127 10.50 6.23 -13.50
CA LEU A 127 10.77 4.92 -12.90
C LEU A 127 10.81 3.83 -13.97
N GLU A 128 11.68 2.84 -13.80
CA GLU A 128 11.72 1.66 -14.68
C GLU A 128 10.46 0.81 -14.52
N VAL A 129 10.04 0.17 -15.62
CA VAL A 129 8.94 -0.80 -15.62
C VAL A 129 9.46 -2.13 -15.08
N ASN A 130 8.90 -2.59 -13.97
CA ASN A 130 9.33 -3.82 -13.30
C ASN A 130 8.27 -4.93 -13.40
N THR A 131 8.71 -6.17 -13.17
CA THR A 131 7.76 -7.28 -13.03
C THR A 131 6.87 -7.04 -11.81
N LYS A 132 5.59 -7.36 -11.95
CA LYS A 132 4.48 -7.18 -11.00
C LYS A 132 3.92 -5.76 -10.86
N ASP A 133 4.45 -4.78 -11.60
CA ASP A 133 3.81 -3.46 -11.69
C ASP A 133 2.35 -3.62 -12.11
N SER A 134 1.45 -2.93 -11.41
CA SER A 134 0.02 -3.12 -11.60
C SER A 134 -0.49 -2.34 -12.81
N LEU A 135 -1.63 -2.75 -13.35
CA LEU A 135 -2.40 -1.99 -14.32
C LEU A 135 -3.87 -2.37 -14.10
N ASN A 136 -4.55 -1.60 -13.25
CA ASN A 136 -5.92 -1.94 -12.84
C ASN A 136 -6.88 -1.82 -14.02
N ALA A 137 -8.04 -2.46 -13.90
CA ALA A 137 -9.11 -2.35 -14.88
C ALA A 137 -9.52 -0.88 -15.07
N GLY A 138 -9.48 -0.40 -16.32
CA GLY A 138 -9.74 0.99 -16.68
C GLY A 138 -8.51 1.90 -16.65
N ASP A 139 -7.36 1.44 -16.14
CA ASP A 139 -6.15 2.24 -16.08
C ASP A 139 -5.46 2.38 -17.44
N LYS A 140 -4.68 3.46 -17.54
CA LYS A 140 -3.80 3.76 -18.66
C LYS A 140 -2.49 4.32 -18.14
N ARG A 141 -1.37 3.79 -18.62
CA ARG A 141 -0.02 4.26 -18.27
C ARG A 141 0.78 4.58 -19.51
N LYS A 142 1.61 5.61 -19.43
CA LYS A 142 2.51 5.98 -20.50
C LYS A 142 3.89 5.42 -20.24
N LEU A 143 4.43 4.70 -21.21
CA LEU A 143 5.77 4.15 -21.21
C LEU A 143 6.64 4.98 -22.16
N LYS A 144 7.87 5.29 -21.74
CA LYS A 144 8.96 5.76 -22.59
C LYS A 144 9.92 4.59 -22.79
N VAL A 145 10.13 4.22 -24.04
CA VAL A 145 11.10 3.19 -24.44
C VAL A 145 12.29 3.89 -25.06
N GLU A 146 13.49 3.58 -24.59
CA GLU A 146 14.73 4.19 -25.07
C GLU A 146 15.78 3.12 -25.35
N VAL A 147 16.42 3.24 -26.50
CA VAL A 147 17.63 2.49 -26.86
C VAL A 147 18.76 3.49 -27.08
N ARG A 148 19.90 3.27 -26.42
CA ARG A 148 21.04 4.20 -26.43
C ARG A 148 22.34 3.45 -26.64
N TYR A 149 23.20 4.02 -27.48
CA TYR A 149 24.60 3.64 -27.57
C TYR A 149 25.29 4.10 -26.31
N ARG A 150 25.78 3.15 -25.51
CA ARG A 150 26.43 3.41 -24.23
C ARG A 150 27.60 4.40 -24.37
N THR A 151 27.71 5.29 -23.39
CA THR A 151 28.75 6.34 -23.35
C THR A 151 29.96 5.95 -22.51
N ASP A 152 29.87 4.84 -21.76
CA ASP A 152 30.89 4.35 -20.84
C ASP A 152 31.83 3.29 -21.46
N LEU A 153 31.82 3.16 -22.78
CA LEU A 153 32.60 2.17 -23.53
C LEU A 153 34.02 2.66 -23.81
N SER A 154 34.98 1.74 -23.77
CA SER A 154 36.36 1.99 -24.23
C SER A 154 36.51 1.67 -25.72
N ALA A 155 37.61 2.13 -26.34
CA ALA A 155 37.84 1.91 -27.77
C ALA A 155 37.91 0.42 -28.17
N SER A 156 38.31 -0.47 -27.26
CA SER A 156 38.32 -1.93 -27.49
C SER A 156 36.96 -2.59 -27.39
N ASP A 157 35.95 -1.89 -26.83
CA ASP A 157 34.59 -2.40 -26.68
C ASP A 157 33.70 -2.05 -27.88
N LEU A 158 34.19 -1.21 -28.80
CA LEU A 158 33.44 -0.76 -29.95
C LEU A 158 33.35 -1.87 -31.02
N PRO A 159 32.16 -2.12 -31.59
CA PRO A 159 32.01 -3.03 -32.71
C PRO A 159 32.79 -2.52 -33.93
N ASN A 160 33.32 -3.45 -34.73
CA ASN A 160 34.12 -3.13 -35.91
C ASN A 160 33.29 -2.60 -37.10
N GLU A 161 31.97 -2.77 -37.06
CA GLU A 161 31.04 -2.38 -38.14
C GLU A 161 29.73 -1.88 -37.55
N ASP A 162 29.14 -0.86 -38.20
CA ASP A 162 27.81 -0.37 -37.88
C ASP A 162 26.75 -1.42 -38.26
N LYS A 163 25.84 -1.70 -37.33
CA LYS A 163 24.76 -2.66 -37.54
C LYS A 163 23.40 -2.02 -37.37
N LEU A 164 22.51 -2.31 -38.31
CA LEU A 164 21.09 -2.06 -38.17
C LEU A 164 20.54 -2.88 -37.00
N LEU A 165 19.75 -2.25 -36.14
CA LEU A 165 19.05 -2.90 -35.04
C LEU A 165 17.56 -2.99 -35.37
N ASP A 166 17.09 -4.20 -35.67
CA ASP A 166 15.66 -4.49 -35.82
C ASP A 166 15.10 -4.94 -34.47
N LEU A 167 14.26 -4.09 -33.87
CA LEU A 167 13.85 -4.21 -32.49
C LEU A 167 12.33 -4.37 -32.36
N THR A 168 11.93 -5.16 -31.36
CA THR A 168 10.53 -5.33 -30.98
C THR A 168 10.40 -5.18 -29.48
N PHE A 169 9.68 -4.15 -29.07
CA PHE A 169 9.30 -3.94 -27.67
C PHE A 169 8.02 -4.71 -27.35
N LYS A 170 8.07 -5.52 -26.28
CA LYS A 170 6.91 -6.23 -25.72
C LYS A 170 6.85 -6.09 -24.21
N VAL A 171 5.64 -5.94 -23.70
CA VAL A 171 5.34 -6.12 -22.27
C VAL A 171 4.25 -7.16 -22.14
N THR A 172 4.55 -8.27 -21.49
CA THR A 172 3.59 -9.32 -21.19
C THR A 172 2.87 -8.98 -19.90
N TYR A 173 1.55 -9.06 -19.90
CA TYR A 173 0.73 -8.89 -18.70
C TYR A 173 0.02 -10.20 -18.34
N VAL A 174 -0.16 -10.43 -17.05
CA VAL A 174 -0.94 -11.54 -16.49
C VAL A 174 -1.99 -10.98 -15.53
N GLN A 175 -3.02 -11.77 -15.22
CA GLN A 175 -4.01 -11.39 -14.22
C GLN A 175 -3.33 -11.04 -12.89
N ALA A 176 -3.70 -9.89 -12.32
CA ALA A 176 -3.27 -9.52 -10.99
C ALA A 176 -3.84 -10.53 -9.99
N ASP A 177 -2.96 -11.09 -9.16
CA ASP A 177 -3.33 -11.99 -8.09
C ASP A 177 -3.59 -11.17 -6.83
N ASP A 178 -4.85 -11.13 -6.40
CA ASP A 178 -5.30 -10.44 -5.17
C ASP A 178 -4.53 -10.90 -3.92
N SER A 179 -3.85 -12.06 -3.97
CA SER A 179 -3.16 -12.66 -2.83
C SER A 179 -1.69 -12.27 -2.66
N LYS A 180 -1.12 -11.39 -3.52
CA LYS A 180 0.35 -11.16 -3.53
C LYS A 180 0.85 -9.73 -3.74
N ASN A 181 -0.05 -8.75 -3.81
CA ASN A 181 0.33 -7.33 -3.65
C ASN A 181 0.18 -6.85 -2.20
N ASP A 182 0.19 -7.78 -1.25
CA ASP A 182 0.37 -7.49 0.17
C ASP A 182 1.77 -6.91 0.38
N VAL A 183 1.96 -5.64 0.07
CA VAL A 183 3.15 -4.92 0.48
C VAL A 183 2.91 -4.46 1.90
N VAL A 184 3.48 -5.24 2.80
CA VAL A 184 3.63 -4.86 4.18
C VAL A 184 4.68 -3.76 4.21
N THR A 185 4.34 -2.60 4.76
CA THR A 185 5.39 -1.64 5.07
C THR A 185 6.23 -2.19 6.22
N GLY A 186 7.55 -2.12 6.10
CA GLY A 186 8.41 -2.11 7.27
C GLY A 186 8.14 -0.85 8.10
N SER A 187 8.95 -0.55 9.11
CA SER A 187 8.90 0.77 9.73
C SER A 187 9.22 1.86 8.70
N ILE A 188 8.34 2.85 8.52
CA ILE A 188 8.62 4.02 7.65
C ILE A 188 9.90 4.71 8.13
N MET A 189 10.15 4.65 9.45
CA MET A 189 11.33 5.22 10.10
C MET A 189 11.75 4.35 11.32
N ASN A 190 12.68 3.40 11.17
CA ASN A 190 13.20 2.60 12.31
C ASN A 190 14.56 3.11 12.78
N ASN A 191 14.81 3.07 14.09
CA ASN A 191 16.11 3.38 14.70
C ASN A 191 16.98 2.11 14.91
N ASP A 192 16.74 1.06 14.13
CA ASP A 192 17.44 -0.24 14.32
C ASP A 192 18.79 -0.32 13.58
N GLY A 193 19.18 0.74 12.87
CA GLY A 193 20.44 0.79 12.14
C GLY A 193 20.49 -0.13 10.90
N THR A 194 19.37 -0.71 10.47
CA THR A 194 19.31 -1.65 9.33
C THR A 194 18.52 -1.16 8.11
N GLY A 195 18.27 0.15 8.04
CA GLY A 195 17.63 0.79 6.88
C GLY A 195 16.16 1.09 7.15
N ASN A 196 15.89 2.27 7.73
CA ASN A 196 14.97 3.26 7.18
C ASN A 196 15.05 4.55 7.99
N TYR A 197 15.53 5.58 7.30
CA TYR A 197 16.35 6.67 7.82
C TYR A 197 15.59 7.66 8.71
N HIS A 198 16.04 7.78 9.96
CA HIS A 198 16.06 9.06 10.67
C HIS A 198 17.43 9.68 10.44
N SER A 199 17.63 10.49 9.39
CA SER A 199 18.66 11.52 9.60
C SER A 199 17.99 12.57 10.49
N ASP A 200 18.63 12.93 11.61
CA ASP A 200 18.18 14.01 12.49
C ASP A 200 17.90 15.31 11.69
N THR A 201 18.50 15.41 10.50
CA THR A 201 18.26 16.40 9.46
C THR A 201 16.78 16.62 9.14
N TYR A 202 15.98 15.57 8.92
CA TYR A 202 14.59 15.73 8.43
C TYR A 202 13.53 15.54 9.51
N LYS A 203 13.70 14.58 10.44
CA LYS A 203 12.62 14.18 11.37
C LYS A 203 12.03 15.37 12.15
N SER A 204 12.90 16.27 12.61
CA SER A 204 12.49 17.46 13.38
C SER A 204 11.84 18.56 12.53
N LYS A 205 11.92 18.44 11.20
CA LYS A 205 11.51 19.44 10.19
C LYS A 205 10.41 18.95 9.25
N ILE A 206 9.98 17.70 9.35
CA ILE A 206 8.86 17.19 8.54
C ILE A 206 7.58 17.88 9.02
N THR A 207 6.96 18.63 8.12
CA THR A 207 5.77 19.45 8.37
C THR A 207 4.48 18.75 7.94
N LYS A 208 4.58 17.82 6.98
CA LYS A 208 3.46 17.05 6.43
C LYS A 208 3.87 15.65 5.97
N ILE A 209 2.99 14.66 6.16
CA ILE A 209 3.10 13.32 5.58
C ILE A 209 1.87 13.03 4.74
N VAL A 210 2.06 12.45 3.56
CA VAL A 210 0.98 12.07 2.63
C VAL A 210 1.21 10.65 2.13
N THR A 211 0.15 9.85 2.04
CA THR A 211 0.18 8.55 1.37
C THR A 211 -0.47 8.61 -0.02
N SER A 212 0.01 7.78 -0.94
CA SER A 212 -0.52 7.65 -2.30
C SER A 212 -0.50 6.20 -2.76
N ASN A 213 -1.65 5.66 -3.12
CA ASN A 213 -1.76 4.33 -3.77
C ASN A 213 -1.39 4.34 -5.27
N LYS A 214 -0.79 5.44 -5.73
CA LYS A 214 -0.20 5.60 -7.06
C LYS A 214 1.25 6.00 -6.91
N LEU A 215 2.14 5.48 -7.76
CA LEU A 215 3.53 5.92 -7.81
C LEU A 215 3.62 7.40 -8.22
N VAL A 216 3.92 8.24 -7.24
CA VAL A 216 4.08 9.69 -7.40
C VAL A 216 5.49 10.04 -6.97
N VAL A 217 6.31 10.50 -7.91
CA VAL A 217 7.61 11.12 -7.60
C VAL A 217 7.35 12.63 -7.54
N PRO A 218 7.52 13.28 -6.37
CA PRO A 218 7.39 14.74 -6.27
C PRO A 218 8.40 15.47 -7.17
N ASN A 219 8.13 16.73 -7.51
CA ASN A 219 8.99 17.48 -8.43
C ASN A 219 10.33 17.91 -7.79
N ASN A 220 10.32 18.22 -6.49
CA ASN A 220 11.45 18.80 -5.75
C ASN A 220 11.97 17.83 -4.68
N VAL A 221 12.20 16.57 -5.06
CA VAL A 221 12.72 15.55 -4.16
C VAL A 221 14.15 15.89 -3.76
N VAL A 222 14.37 16.03 -2.46
CA VAL A 222 15.72 16.16 -1.87
C VAL A 222 16.27 14.82 -1.41
N GLU A 223 15.40 13.87 -1.07
CA GLU A 223 15.78 12.53 -0.62
C GLU A 223 14.68 11.51 -0.91
N LYS A 224 15.06 10.25 -1.13
CA LYS A 224 14.13 9.12 -1.26
C LYS A 224 14.68 7.87 -0.60
N TRP A 225 13.80 7.01 -0.09
CA TRP A 225 14.17 5.72 0.49
C TRP A 225 13.04 4.71 0.34
N ASP A 226 13.39 3.44 0.49
CA ASP A 226 12.48 2.31 0.32
C ASP A 226 11.87 1.89 1.67
N VAL A 227 10.56 2.07 1.82
CA VAL A 227 9.81 1.70 3.04
C VAL A 227 9.08 0.36 2.93
N SER A 228 9.31 -0.39 1.84
CA SER A 228 8.82 -1.75 1.70
C SER A 228 9.51 -2.70 2.69
N LYS A 229 8.76 -3.68 3.22
CA LYS A 229 9.33 -4.72 4.10
C LYS A 229 10.41 -5.55 3.42
N ASN A 230 10.31 -5.73 2.10
CA ASN A 230 11.23 -6.56 1.33
C ASN A 230 12.47 -5.81 0.85
N GLN A 231 12.52 -4.49 1.02
CA GLN A 231 13.53 -3.62 0.41
C GLN A 231 13.60 -3.83 -1.13
N ASP A 232 12.43 -3.89 -1.78
CA ASP A 232 12.25 -4.13 -3.21
C ASP A 232 11.67 -2.93 -3.98
N GLU A 233 11.73 -1.73 -3.39
CA GLU A 233 11.22 -0.46 -3.90
C GLU A 233 9.70 -0.42 -4.16
N SER A 234 8.95 -1.42 -3.65
CA SER A 234 7.50 -1.50 -3.87
C SER A 234 6.69 -0.45 -3.12
N VAL A 235 7.25 0.12 -2.03
CA VAL A 235 6.71 1.32 -1.36
C VAL A 235 7.89 2.27 -1.14
N MET A 236 7.83 3.43 -1.77
CA MET A 236 8.88 4.44 -1.69
C MET A 236 8.40 5.63 -0.87
N ALA A 237 9.30 6.20 -0.09
CA ALA A 237 9.12 7.50 0.55
C ALA A 237 10.02 8.54 -0.11
N TYR A 238 9.47 9.74 -0.31
CA TYR A 238 10.14 10.87 -0.92
C TYR A 238 10.02 12.08 0.00
N ALA A 239 11.15 12.71 0.36
CA ALA A 239 11.17 14.00 1.03
C ALA A 239 11.29 15.12 -0.01
N GLU A 240 10.36 16.07 0.06
CA GLU A 240 10.30 17.30 -0.71
C GLU A 240 10.61 18.49 0.20
N ASP A 241 11.47 19.41 -0.25
CA ASP A 241 11.63 20.70 0.44
C ASP A 241 10.35 21.53 0.25
N ASP A 242 9.76 21.96 1.36
CA ASP A 242 8.50 22.73 1.34
C ASP A 242 8.71 24.23 1.01
N GLY A 243 9.95 24.64 0.71
CA GLY A 243 10.34 26.01 0.41
C GLY A 243 10.38 26.94 1.62
N ASN A 244 10.02 26.44 2.81
CA ASN A 244 9.92 27.19 4.07
C ASN A 244 10.85 26.61 5.14
N GLY A 245 11.83 25.79 4.75
CA GLY A 245 12.80 25.16 5.65
C GLY A 245 12.29 23.91 6.35
N GLY A 246 11.12 23.39 5.95
CA GLY A 246 10.58 22.10 6.34
C GLY A 246 10.54 21.11 5.17
N TYR A 247 9.94 19.95 5.44
CA TYR A 247 9.82 18.89 4.43
C TYR A 247 8.44 18.26 4.40
N VAL A 248 7.98 17.95 3.20
CA VAL A 248 6.82 17.08 2.96
C VAL A 248 7.33 15.69 2.62
N VAL A 249 6.82 14.66 3.32
CA VAL A 249 7.10 13.27 2.99
C VAL A 249 5.91 12.67 2.26
N THR A 250 6.14 12.20 1.03
CA THR A 250 5.17 11.43 0.25
C THR A 250 5.56 9.96 0.28
N ILE A 251 4.67 9.12 0.76
CA ILE A 251 4.82 7.66 0.78
C ILE A 251 3.91 7.09 -0.28
N CYS A 252 4.47 6.45 -1.29
CA CYS A 252 3.68 5.95 -2.38
C CYS A 252 4.06 4.54 -2.81
N SER A 253 3.05 3.82 -3.28
CA SER A 253 3.21 2.52 -3.92
C SER A 253 2.34 2.45 -5.16
N ASP A 254 2.52 1.39 -5.93
CA ASP A 254 1.73 1.11 -7.12
C ASP A 254 0.49 0.26 -6.83
N GLY A 255 -0.29 0.67 -5.83
CA GLY A 255 -1.40 -0.11 -5.28
C GLY A 255 -1.68 0.25 -3.83
N LYS A 256 -2.58 -0.50 -3.19
CA LYS A 256 -2.89 -0.30 -1.76
C LYS A 256 -1.66 -0.58 -0.89
N ILE A 257 -1.47 0.25 0.13
CA ILE A 257 -0.42 0.05 1.13
C ILE A 257 -1.04 -0.62 2.36
N TYR A 258 -0.62 -1.84 2.69
CA TYR A 258 -1.14 -2.58 3.85
C TYR A 258 -0.23 -2.42 5.06
N LEU A 259 -0.83 -2.09 6.20
CA LEU A 259 -0.16 -2.14 7.49
C LEU A 259 -0.54 -3.46 8.19
N GLU A 260 0.44 -4.33 8.51
CA GLU A 260 0.24 -5.56 9.31
C GLU A 260 1.00 -5.60 10.65
N GLY A 261 0.38 -6.16 11.70
CA GLY A 261 1.09 -6.41 12.97
C GLY A 261 1.10 -5.22 13.95
N SER A 262 2.23 -4.96 14.60
CA SER A 262 2.37 -3.94 15.67
C SER A 262 3.19 -2.74 15.19
N TYR A 263 2.54 -1.61 14.93
CA TYR A 263 3.20 -0.37 14.48
C TYR A 263 3.37 0.65 15.60
N GLY A 264 3.93 0.15 16.71
CA GLY A 264 4.26 0.95 17.87
C GLY A 264 5.11 2.17 17.50
N GLY A 265 4.57 3.39 17.56
CA GLY A 265 5.38 4.61 17.38
C GLY A 265 5.74 4.99 15.93
N PHE A 266 5.07 4.44 14.93
CA PHE A 266 5.42 4.61 13.50
C PHE A 266 5.43 6.08 13.02
N PHE A 267 4.51 6.90 13.52
CA PHE A 267 4.45 8.35 13.30
C PHE A 267 4.77 9.14 14.58
N SER A 268 5.64 8.62 15.45
CA SER A 268 5.96 9.28 16.72
C SER A 268 7.12 10.27 16.61
N ASN A 269 7.10 11.29 17.48
CA ASN A 269 8.17 12.26 17.69
C ASN A 269 8.50 13.14 16.47
N PHE A 270 7.51 13.42 15.60
CA PHE A 270 7.66 14.44 14.56
C PHE A 270 7.28 15.81 15.12
N SER A 271 8.29 16.55 15.61
CA SER A 271 8.06 17.79 16.34
C SER A 271 7.48 18.93 15.50
N ALA A 272 7.72 18.95 14.19
CA ALA A 272 7.21 19.96 13.26
C ALA A 272 5.95 19.53 12.48
N LEU A 273 5.50 18.28 12.65
CA LEU A 273 4.39 17.73 11.86
C LEU A 273 3.09 18.41 12.24
N THR A 274 2.46 19.07 11.28
CA THR A 274 1.22 19.84 11.48
C THR A 274 -0.02 19.12 10.96
N SER A 275 0.15 18.32 9.90
CA SER A 275 -0.94 17.59 9.24
C SER A 275 -0.45 16.28 8.62
N MET A 276 -1.38 15.34 8.46
CA MET A 276 -1.14 14.09 7.75
C MET A 276 -2.34 13.73 6.89
N ASP A 277 -2.08 13.16 5.72
CA ASP A 277 -3.07 12.45 4.91
C ASP A 277 -2.64 10.99 4.79
N LEU A 278 -3.39 10.11 5.46
CA LEU A 278 -3.11 8.68 5.55
C LEU A 278 -4.23 7.85 4.89
N SER A 279 -5.01 8.45 3.99
CA SER A 279 -6.21 7.82 3.41
C SER A 279 -5.92 6.51 2.69
N ASP A 280 -4.71 6.37 2.15
CA ASP A 280 -4.34 5.24 1.28
C ASP A 280 -3.73 4.05 2.03
N PHE A 281 -3.64 4.11 3.36
CA PHE A 281 -3.31 2.94 4.17
C PHE A 281 -4.54 2.06 4.42
N ASP A 282 -4.36 0.75 4.22
CA ASP A 282 -5.28 -0.28 4.67
C ASP A 282 -4.76 -0.87 5.99
N THR A 283 -5.48 -0.60 7.09
CA THR A 283 -5.09 -0.99 8.45
C THR A 283 -5.79 -2.26 8.95
N LYS A 284 -6.52 -3.00 8.10
CA LYS A 284 -7.37 -4.13 8.54
C LYS A 284 -6.59 -5.21 9.30
N ASN A 285 -5.29 -5.35 9.04
CA ASN A 285 -4.41 -6.35 9.64
C ASN A 285 -3.57 -5.82 10.82
N VAL A 286 -3.77 -4.56 11.23
CA VAL A 286 -3.06 -3.97 12.38
C VAL A 286 -3.63 -4.52 13.69
N VAL A 287 -2.74 -4.98 14.58
CA VAL A 287 -3.09 -5.54 15.90
C VAL A 287 -2.74 -4.58 17.04
N SER A 288 -1.74 -3.71 16.85
CA SER A 288 -1.37 -2.67 17.82
C SER A 288 -1.07 -1.34 17.14
N MET A 289 -1.68 -0.28 17.67
CA MET A 289 -1.46 1.13 17.32
C MET A 289 -0.84 1.91 18.50
N ASN A 290 -0.08 1.22 19.36
CA ASN A 290 0.62 1.80 20.49
C ASN A 290 1.48 3.01 20.06
N GLY A 291 1.33 4.15 20.70
CA GLY A 291 2.18 5.31 20.45
C GLY A 291 2.15 5.86 19.02
N LEU A 292 1.18 5.47 18.17
CA LEU A 292 1.27 5.66 16.72
C LEU A 292 1.63 7.11 16.33
N PHE A 293 1.04 8.09 17.01
CA PHE A 293 1.26 9.53 16.80
C PHE A 293 1.89 10.23 18.01
N ALA A 294 2.46 9.47 18.96
CA ALA A 294 2.96 10.02 20.21
C ALA A 294 3.99 11.13 20.01
N SER A 295 3.94 12.17 20.82
CA SER A 295 4.86 13.32 20.83
C SER A 295 4.92 14.11 19.52
N CYS A 296 3.88 14.05 18.67
CA CYS A 296 3.71 15.00 17.57
C CYS A 296 3.17 16.33 18.10
N VAL A 297 4.05 17.09 18.76
CA VAL A 297 3.66 18.28 19.55
C VAL A 297 3.00 19.39 18.72
N SER A 298 3.31 19.47 17.42
CA SER A 298 2.78 20.48 16.50
C SER A 298 1.52 20.03 15.73
N LEU A 299 1.07 18.78 15.90
CA LEU A 299 -0.06 18.23 15.17
C LEU A 299 -1.36 18.91 15.65
N THR A 300 -2.07 19.59 14.73
CA THR A 300 -3.29 20.33 15.06
C THR A 300 -4.57 19.58 14.71
N GLU A 301 -4.53 18.83 13.60
CA GLU A 301 -5.65 18.06 13.08
C GLU A 301 -5.16 16.75 12.45
N LEU A 302 -6.03 15.74 12.45
CA LEU A 302 -5.76 14.44 11.89
C LEU A 302 -7.06 13.75 11.50
N SER A 303 -7.14 13.27 10.26
CA SER A 303 -8.25 12.46 9.77
C SER A 303 -7.86 10.99 9.75
N LEU A 304 -8.65 10.13 10.41
CA LEU A 304 -8.43 8.68 10.50
C LEU A 304 -9.65 7.88 10.01
N ASN A 305 -10.44 8.47 9.12
CA ASN A 305 -11.70 7.86 8.65
C ASN A 305 -11.48 6.58 7.84
N SER A 306 -10.30 6.40 7.23
CA SER A 306 -9.92 5.19 6.48
C SER A 306 -9.48 4.02 7.37
N PHE A 307 -9.23 4.24 8.67
CA PHE A 307 -8.65 3.22 9.54
C PHE A 307 -9.70 2.17 9.93
N ASP A 308 -9.43 0.91 9.59
CA ASP A 308 -10.09 -0.25 10.19
C ASP A 308 -9.33 -0.67 11.44
N THR A 309 -9.96 -0.48 12.61
CA THR A 309 -9.39 -0.85 13.91
C THR A 309 -9.98 -2.13 14.49
N SER A 310 -10.78 -2.88 13.72
CA SER A 310 -11.55 -4.04 14.22
C SER A 310 -10.69 -5.18 14.80
N ASN A 311 -9.42 -5.23 14.42
CA ASN A 311 -8.43 -6.18 14.91
C ASN A 311 -7.46 -5.62 15.96
N VAL A 312 -7.52 -4.32 16.24
CA VAL A 312 -6.60 -3.66 17.17
C VAL A 312 -6.94 -4.01 18.62
N THR A 313 -5.92 -4.39 19.38
CA THR A 313 -6.01 -4.74 20.79
C THR A 313 -5.33 -3.73 21.71
N ASP A 314 -4.37 -2.94 21.21
CA ASP A 314 -3.62 -1.95 21.98
C ASP A 314 -3.58 -0.58 21.28
N MET A 315 -4.02 0.48 21.98
CA MET A 315 -3.93 1.89 21.58
C MET A 315 -3.28 2.76 22.67
N ASN A 316 -2.43 2.16 23.51
CA ASN A 316 -1.68 2.89 24.54
C ASN A 316 -0.89 4.05 23.94
N SER A 317 -0.91 5.20 24.60
CA SER A 317 -0.18 6.42 24.20
C SER A 317 -0.37 6.85 22.75
N MET A 318 -1.40 6.40 22.02
CA MET A 318 -1.55 6.61 20.58
C MET A 318 -1.42 8.09 20.18
N PHE A 319 -1.91 9.01 21.01
CA PHE A 319 -1.81 10.47 20.85
C PHE A 319 -1.06 11.13 22.03
N GLY A 320 -0.37 10.36 22.87
CA GLY A 320 0.28 10.89 24.06
C GLY A 320 1.31 11.97 23.70
N GLY A 321 1.19 13.17 24.27
CA GLY A 321 2.08 14.31 24.00
C GLY A 321 1.76 15.11 22.74
N CYS A 322 0.61 14.89 22.09
CA CYS A 322 0.14 15.75 21.00
C CYS A 322 -0.42 17.08 21.54
N ASN A 323 0.48 17.95 22.01
CA ASN A 323 0.12 19.16 22.77
C ASN A 323 -0.81 20.13 22.03
N ASN A 324 -0.68 20.25 20.71
CA ASN A 324 -1.47 21.18 19.88
C ASN A 324 -2.72 20.55 19.24
N LEU A 325 -3.00 19.27 19.49
CA LEU A 325 -4.19 18.61 18.94
C LEU A 325 -5.43 19.20 19.59
N ILE A 326 -6.31 19.84 18.81
CA ILE A 326 -7.48 20.57 19.32
C ILE A 326 -8.69 19.65 19.46
N SER A 327 -8.90 18.77 18.49
CA SER A 327 -10.01 17.82 18.44
C SER A 327 -9.62 16.59 17.62
N ILE A 328 -10.23 15.46 17.93
CA ILE A 328 -10.01 14.23 17.16
C ILE A 328 -11.33 13.50 16.92
N ASP A 329 -11.58 13.14 15.67
CA ASP A 329 -12.72 12.29 15.29
C ASP A 329 -12.25 10.84 15.14
N LEU A 330 -12.71 9.99 16.05
CA LEU A 330 -12.45 8.55 16.06
C LEU A 330 -13.76 7.77 15.84
N SER A 331 -14.75 8.39 15.19
CA SER A 331 -16.02 7.75 14.93
C SER A 331 -15.92 6.57 13.96
N SER A 332 -14.87 6.43 13.16
CA SER A 332 -14.61 5.23 12.35
C SER A 332 -14.14 4.02 13.18
N PHE A 333 -13.67 4.23 14.42
CA PHE A 333 -12.99 3.19 15.17
C PHE A 333 -13.96 2.12 15.69
N LYS A 334 -13.66 0.87 15.35
CA LYS A 334 -14.32 -0.35 15.86
C LYS A 334 -13.38 -0.99 16.87
N THR A 335 -13.69 -0.88 18.16
CA THR A 335 -12.77 -1.23 19.25
C THR A 335 -13.22 -2.46 20.05
N SER A 336 -14.00 -3.36 19.44
CA SER A 336 -14.55 -4.54 20.11
C SER A 336 -13.48 -5.51 20.65
N LYS A 337 -12.23 -5.44 20.16
CA LYS A 337 -11.10 -6.24 20.64
C LYS A 337 -10.10 -5.45 21.50
N LEU A 338 -10.34 -4.16 21.71
CA LEU A 338 -9.42 -3.27 22.41
C LEU A 338 -9.33 -3.65 23.90
N THR A 339 -8.12 -3.83 24.41
CA THR A 339 -7.87 -4.19 25.81
C THR A 339 -7.13 -3.09 26.58
N SER A 340 -6.45 -2.17 25.88
CA SER A 340 -5.60 -1.16 26.51
C SER A 340 -5.65 0.21 25.82
N ILE A 341 -5.83 1.28 26.62
CA ILE A 341 -5.82 2.71 26.26
C ILE A 341 -4.99 3.56 27.25
N THR A 342 -4.05 2.92 27.95
CA THR A 342 -3.16 3.58 28.91
C THR A 342 -2.49 4.78 28.27
N ALA A 343 -2.57 5.94 28.93
CA ALA A 343 -2.00 7.20 28.46
C ALA A 343 -2.38 7.64 27.03
N MET A 344 -3.47 7.12 26.43
CA MET A 344 -3.84 7.35 25.02
C MET A 344 -3.80 8.83 24.60
N PHE A 345 -4.26 9.74 25.45
CA PHE A 345 -4.23 11.20 25.25
C PHE A 345 -3.40 11.93 26.31
N ALA A 346 -2.53 11.22 27.04
CA ALA A 346 -1.75 11.85 28.11
C ALA A 346 -0.95 13.05 27.57
N GLY A 347 -1.04 14.21 28.21
CA GLY A 347 -0.33 15.42 27.78
C GLY A 347 -0.94 16.16 26.58
N CYS A 348 -2.11 15.76 26.07
CA CYS A 348 -2.83 16.54 25.05
C CYS A 348 -3.47 17.81 25.65
N ILE A 349 -2.64 18.80 26.02
CA ILE A 349 -3.06 19.95 26.82
C ILE A 349 -4.08 20.86 26.16
N ASN A 350 -4.14 20.90 24.81
CA ASN A 350 -5.10 21.71 24.05
C ASN A 350 -6.31 20.92 23.51
N LEU A 351 -6.41 19.62 23.79
CA LEU A 351 -7.50 18.80 23.31
C LEU A 351 -8.81 19.20 23.99
N THR A 352 -9.80 19.59 23.20
CA THR A 352 -11.10 20.10 23.67
C THR A 352 -12.24 19.11 23.48
N SER A 353 -12.17 18.27 22.42
CA SER A 353 -13.22 17.30 22.12
C SER A 353 -12.71 16.02 21.48
N ILE A 354 -13.33 14.89 21.85
CA ILE A 354 -13.09 13.57 21.26
C ILE A 354 -14.42 12.96 20.81
N ASN A 355 -14.45 12.38 19.61
CA ASN A 355 -15.60 11.64 19.11
C ASN A 355 -15.34 10.13 19.04
N PHE A 356 -15.99 9.36 19.89
CA PHE A 356 -15.96 7.90 19.98
C PHE A 356 -17.31 7.26 19.55
N LYS A 357 -18.05 7.90 18.64
CA LYS A 357 -19.43 7.50 18.27
C LYS A 357 -19.64 6.00 17.99
N ASN A 358 -18.65 5.28 17.43
CA ASN A 358 -18.79 3.84 17.15
C ASN A 358 -17.90 2.93 18.01
N ALA A 359 -17.07 3.51 18.88
CA ALA A 359 -16.16 2.75 19.73
C ALA A 359 -16.89 2.14 20.94
N THR A 360 -16.46 0.95 21.35
CA THR A 360 -16.84 0.30 22.62
C THR A 360 -15.62 0.05 23.49
N PHE A 361 -15.83 -0.14 24.79
CA PHE A 361 -14.74 -0.29 25.78
C PHE A 361 -14.92 -1.55 26.64
N ASP A 362 -15.75 -2.49 26.19
CA ASP A 362 -16.19 -3.66 26.99
C ASP A 362 -15.03 -4.55 27.45
N ASN A 363 -13.97 -4.61 26.64
CA ASN A 363 -12.79 -5.45 26.89
C ASN A 363 -11.59 -4.67 27.45
N VAL A 364 -11.73 -3.36 27.68
CA VAL A 364 -10.62 -2.51 28.14
C VAL A 364 -10.38 -2.72 29.63
N THR A 365 -9.20 -3.25 29.96
CA THR A 365 -8.76 -3.52 31.33
C THR A 365 -7.64 -2.60 31.78
N SER A 366 -6.88 -2.03 30.84
CA SER A 366 -5.74 -1.14 31.10
C SER A 366 -6.00 0.26 30.55
N TYR A 367 -6.10 1.26 31.43
CA TYR A 367 -6.49 2.63 31.06
C TYR A 367 -5.82 3.71 31.92
N GLY A 368 -4.70 3.37 32.57
CA GLY A 368 -4.01 4.28 33.48
C GLY A 368 -3.65 5.59 32.80
N GLY A 369 -4.09 6.72 33.37
CA GLY A 369 -3.73 8.06 32.87
C GLY A 369 -4.18 8.36 31.44
N ALA A 370 -5.18 7.66 30.89
CA ALA A 370 -5.63 7.83 29.50
C ALA A 370 -5.89 9.29 29.09
N PHE A 371 -6.35 10.13 30.03
CA PHE A 371 -6.64 11.55 29.85
C PHE A 371 -5.78 12.47 30.73
N SER A 372 -4.66 11.96 31.28
CA SER A 372 -3.80 12.73 32.17
C SER A 372 -3.29 14.01 31.48
N GLY A 373 -3.42 15.17 32.11
CA GLY A 373 -2.97 16.44 31.52
C GLY A 373 -3.84 16.99 30.38
N CYS A 374 -4.96 16.35 30.03
CA CYS A 374 -5.95 16.90 29.08
C CYS A 374 -6.75 18.07 29.69
N SER A 375 -6.08 19.15 30.06
CA SER A 375 -6.64 20.22 30.89
C SER A 375 -7.78 21.04 30.26
N LYS A 376 -7.91 21.00 28.93
CA LYS A 376 -8.97 21.69 28.17
C LYS A 376 -10.07 20.77 27.65
N LEU A 377 -10.01 19.47 27.95
CA LEU A 377 -10.98 18.51 27.44
C LEU A 377 -12.35 18.81 28.04
N ALA A 378 -13.30 19.18 27.20
CA ALA A 378 -14.62 19.63 27.61
C ALA A 378 -15.72 18.68 27.15
N LYS A 379 -15.52 17.96 26.04
CA LYS A 379 -16.56 17.12 25.43
C LYS A 379 -16.05 15.78 24.93
N ILE A 380 -16.78 14.71 25.23
CA ILE A 380 -16.59 13.38 24.64
C ILE A 380 -17.93 12.86 24.13
N ILE A 381 -17.99 12.48 22.87
CA ILE A 381 -19.14 11.79 22.28
C ILE A 381 -18.87 10.29 22.29
N VAL A 382 -19.83 9.47 22.73
CA VAL A 382 -19.69 8.01 22.82
C VAL A 382 -20.87 7.30 22.17
N LYS A 383 -20.70 6.01 21.88
CA LYS A 383 -21.69 5.17 21.21
C LYS A 383 -22.98 4.95 21.99
N ASP A 384 -22.85 4.61 23.28
CA ASP A 384 -23.96 4.11 24.08
C ASP A 384 -23.74 4.37 25.58
N THR A 385 -24.71 3.96 26.39
CA THR A 385 -24.69 4.11 27.85
C THR A 385 -23.54 3.36 28.50
N ALA A 386 -23.14 2.19 27.98
CA ALA A 386 -22.03 1.42 28.55
C ALA A 386 -20.71 2.16 28.36
N ALA A 387 -20.45 2.66 27.15
CA ALA A 387 -19.30 3.51 26.87
C ALA A 387 -19.32 4.81 27.69
N LYS A 388 -20.49 5.45 27.85
CA LYS A 388 -20.64 6.65 28.70
C LYS A 388 -20.25 6.38 30.14
N ASN A 389 -20.77 5.31 30.73
CA ASN A 389 -20.44 4.93 32.11
C ASN A 389 -18.96 4.58 32.26
N PHE A 390 -18.39 3.88 31.27
CA PHE A 390 -16.97 3.57 31.26
C PHE A 390 -16.13 4.86 31.28
N ILE A 391 -16.35 5.79 30.36
CA ILE A 391 -15.55 7.02 30.22
C ILE A 391 -15.77 8.00 31.37
N SER A 392 -17.02 8.21 31.81
CA SER A 392 -17.35 9.19 32.84
C SER A 392 -16.62 8.93 34.17
N GLY A 393 -16.28 7.67 34.47
CA GLY A 393 -15.47 7.34 35.65
C GLY A 393 -13.97 7.64 35.53
N LYS A 394 -13.49 8.11 34.37
CA LYS A 394 -12.06 8.29 34.03
C LYS A 394 -11.71 9.74 33.73
N VAL A 395 -12.71 10.62 33.68
CA VAL A 395 -12.58 12.05 33.42
C VAL A 395 -13.37 12.83 34.47
N SER A 396 -12.98 14.10 34.70
CA SER A 396 -13.67 14.99 35.64
C SER A 396 -13.97 16.32 34.97
N GLY A 397 -15.18 16.85 35.14
CA GLY A 397 -15.59 18.12 34.53
C GLY A 397 -15.81 18.10 33.02
N VAL A 398 -15.91 16.90 32.42
CA VAL A 398 -16.08 16.70 30.96
C VAL A 398 -17.52 16.28 30.66
N ASP A 399 -18.15 16.90 29.67
CA ASP A 399 -19.44 16.45 29.14
C ASP A 399 -19.26 15.17 28.32
N VAL A 400 -19.78 14.05 28.84
CA VAL A 400 -19.82 12.76 28.13
C VAL A 400 -21.24 12.50 27.63
N SER A 401 -21.42 12.61 26.32
CA SER A 401 -22.72 12.57 25.65
C SER A 401 -22.83 11.38 24.69
N ILE A 402 -24.01 10.78 24.58
CA ILE A 402 -24.29 9.68 23.65
C ILE A 402 -24.66 10.28 22.29
N ALA A 403 -24.12 9.70 21.21
CA ALA A 403 -24.22 10.18 19.83
C ALA A 403 -25.60 10.00 19.15
#